data_AF-A0A7Y9J8U6-F1
#
_entry.id   AF-A0A7Y9J8U6-F1
#
_cell.length_a   1.000
_cell.length_b   1.000
_cell.length_c   1.000
_cell.angle_alpha   90.00
_cell.angle_beta   90.00
_cell.angle_gamma   90.00
#
_symmetry.space_group_name_H-M   'P 1'
#
loop_
_entity.id
_entity.type
_entity.pdbx_description
1 polymer ?
#
loop_
_entity_poly.entity_id
_entity_poly.type
_entity_poly.pdbx_seq_one_letter_code
_entity_poly.pdbx_strand_id
1 'polypeptide(L)'
;MTLSPALPTVRTPAVAALRCPDCGDRPTLTPTPTQPLPGGTFGLLRCTCSTYPQIDDIPVLRRGRIDSQDHLTGRCEVAGPTADELVALLAADRPLDALVALLAFPPPAPSSRPGVRLPFTRGPWPRVALAARRAEVRAMLSDLDRLTAQDWMELAYARSSDRIDAELLPYFLARFGQPRFLATTSLLHAVPDAGSRPVLDLACGFGHVAHHLAHRPDPRPVVGVDRNFLQLWVGRRYVAPTQGFVCADRVDALPFDDDAFAASVCSDAFHYFDAQQGSLDELRRVAVADTVLLDRLGNARLAPTDGPLERDPAGYVRLLRGAPWRLTCEDELLADYLAGYGPQLASPRHPAELDGAKWLMLVTSTDERVFADHGAFTTPPHAAGRPTLNPVFALTRHDDGAELAFRFPSTWYAFENAAMRSYTSAGERVDADTCAALLAGRPTARTAELLRSFVLLGMPERYCRPPGGSGPSVVGGLARGLLRR
;
A
#
# COMPACT_ATOMS: atom_id res chain seq x y z
N MET A 1 -0.36 29.59 -11.08
CA MET A 1 0.38 28.43 -11.65
C MET A 1 1.74 28.38 -10.98
N THR A 2 1.81 27.77 -9.79
CA THR A 2 3.08 27.34 -9.19
C THR A 2 3.42 26.00 -9.84
N LEU A 3 4.62 25.89 -10.42
CA LEU A 3 5.17 24.61 -10.85
C LEU A 3 5.11 23.66 -9.65
N SER A 4 4.40 22.53 -9.78
CA SER A 4 4.52 21.47 -8.76
C SER A 4 6.02 21.15 -8.63
N PRO A 5 6.58 21.14 -7.41
CA PRO A 5 7.96 20.73 -7.24
C PRO A 5 8.15 19.34 -7.85
N ALA A 6 9.28 19.13 -8.52
CA ALA A 6 9.60 17.82 -9.07
C ALA A 6 9.53 16.78 -7.94
N LEU A 7 8.69 15.75 -8.10
CA LEU A 7 8.50 14.73 -7.09
C LEU A 7 9.84 14.04 -6.78
N PRO A 8 10.19 13.81 -5.50
CA PRO A 8 11.40 13.12 -5.12
C PRO A 8 11.36 11.72 -5.73
N THR A 9 12.42 11.36 -6.45
CA THR A 9 12.48 10.12 -7.21
C THR A 9 13.52 9.18 -6.60
N VAL A 10 13.06 8.01 -6.13
CA VAL A 10 13.86 6.92 -5.58
C VAL A 10 13.99 5.81 -6.64
N ARG A 11 14.60 6.12 -7.79
CA ARG A 11 14.81 5.10 -8.86
C ARG A 11 16.06 4.24 -8.67
N THR A 12 17.01 4.73 -7.88
CA THR A 12 18.36 4.17 -7.70
C THR A 12 18.77 3.97 -6.22
N PRO A 13 18.27 4.75 -5.23
CA PRO A 13 18.72 4.63 -3.85
C PRO A 13 18.34 3.31 -3.17
N ALA A 14 17.25 2.66 -3.59
CA ALA A 14 16.84 1.39 -2.99
C ALA A 14 18.00 0.39 -3.04
N VAL A 15 18.54 0.10 -4.24
CA VAL A 15 19.68 -0.81 -4.41
C VAL A 15 20.95 -0.32 -3.70
N ALA A 16 21.19 0.98 -3.64
CA ALA A 16 22.35 1.54 -2.96
C ALA A 16 22.30 1.40 -1.43
N ALA A 17 21.12 1.30 -0.82
CA ALA A 17 20.99 1.03 0.61
C ALA A 17 20.90 -0.48 0.94
N LEU A 18 20.64 -1.33 -0.07
CA LEU A 18 20.40 -2.75 0.14
C LEU A 18 21.60 -3.50 0.71
N ARG A 19 21.29 -4.45 1.58
CA ARG A 19 22.17 -5.51 2.06
C ARG A 19 21.53 -6.87 1.88
N CYS A 20 22.37 -7.87 1.62
CA CYS A 20 21.92 -9.25 1.67
C CYS A 20 21.54 -9.58 3.13
N PRO A 21 20.33 -10.09 3.39
CA PRO A 21 19.87 -10.41 4.74
C PRO A 21 20.66 -11.56 5.40
N ASP A 22 21.43 -12.33 4.63
CA ASP A 22 22.14 -13.50 5.12
C ASP A 22 23.63 -13.25 5.39
N CYS A 23 24.32 -12.53 4.50
CA CYS A 23 25.77 -12.25 4.63
C CYS A 23 26.10 -10.78 4.91
N GLY A 24 25.14 -9.86 4.79
CA GLY A 24 25.38 -8.43 4.98
C GLY A 24 26.14 -7.74 3.84
N ASP A 25 26.45 -8.44 2.74
CA ASP A 25 27.10 -7.83 1.58
C ASP A 25 26.16 -6.93 0.78
N ARG A 26 26.73 -5.94 0.08
CA ARG A 26 26.03 -5.14 -0.93
C ARG A 26 25.85 -5.97 -2.21
N PRO A 27 24.61 -6.33 -2.60
CA PRO A 27 24.40 -7.07 -3.83
C PRO A 27 24.66 -6.19 -5.05
N THR A 28 25.30 -6.75 -6.07
CA THR A 28 25.52 -6.09 -7.36
C THR A 28 24.46 -6.53 -8.37
N LEU A 29 23.80 -5.57 -9.02
CA LEU A 29 22.81 -5.84 -10.06
C LEU A 29 23.49 -6.13 -11.40
N THR A 30 23.14 -7.25 -12.02
CA THR A 30 23.40 -7.56 -13.43
C THR A 30 22.07 -7.55 -14.18
N PRO A 31 21.75 -6.50 -14.97
CA PRO A 31 20.52 -6.46 -15.75
C PRO A 31 20.45 -7.57 -16.80
N THR A 32 19.25 -8.05 -17.10
CA THR A 32 19.01 -8.92 -18.26
C THR A 32 19.14 -8.13 -19.56
N PRO A 33 19.59 -8.73 -20.68
CA PRO A 33 19.59 -8.07 -21.98
C PRO A 33 18.20 -7.56 -22.38
N THR A 34 17.17 -8.37 -22.17
CA THR A 34 15.78 -7.98 -22.42
C THR A 34 15.22 -7.20 -21.24
N GLN A 35 14.55 -6.07 -21.52
CA GLN A 35 13.85 -5.23 -20.54
C GLN A 35 12.40 -5.03 -21.04
N PRO A 36 11.45 -5.89 -20.61
CA PRO A 36 10.16 -6.02 -21.29
C PRO A 36 9.20 -4.84 -21.04
N LEU A 37 9.46 -4.02 -20.02
CA LEU A 37 8.61 -2.90 -19.67
C LEU A 37 9.43 -1.60 -19.62
N PRO A 38 8.90 -0.48 -20.14
CA PRO A 38 9.61 0.80 -20.13
C PRO A 38 9.80 1.30 -18.70
N GLY A 39 10.98 1.89 -18.46
CA GLY A 39 11.30 2.57 -17.21
C GLY A 39 11.45 1.65 -15.99
N GLY A 40 11.64 0.34 -16.17
CA GLY A 40 11.98 -0.58 -15.09
C GLY A 40 13.04 -1.60 -15.48
N THR A 41 13.78 -2.07 -14.47
CA THR A 41 14.95 -2.94 -14.66
C THR A 41 14.70 -4.33 -14.11
N PHE A 42 14.99 -5.31 -14.95
CA PHE A 42 14.98 -6.74 -14.65
C PHE A 42 16.41 -7.24 -14.63
N GLY A 43 16.76 -8.10 -13.67
CA GLY A 43 18.13 -8.53 -13.50
C GLY A 43 18.36 -9.43 -12.30
N LEU A 44 19.62 -9.81 -12.12
CA LEU A 44 20.07 -10.64 -11.01
C LEU A 44 20.91 -9.81 -10.05
N LEU A 45 20.51 -9.79 -8.79
CA LEU A 45 21.26 -9.22 -7.67
C LEU A 45 22.16 -10.30 -7.09
N ARG A 46 23.47 -10.11 -7.10
CA ARG A 46 24.45 -11.10 -6.62
C ARG A 46 25.26 -10.58 -5.44
N CYS A 47 25.37 -11.38 -4.40
CA CYS A 47 26.32 -11.21 -3.31
C CYS A 47 27.19 -12.47 -3.17
N THR A 48 28.06 -12.56 -2.15
CA THR A 48 28.92 -13.73 -1.97
C THR A 48 28.16 -15.01 -1.63
N CYS A 49 27.00 -14.92 -0.96
CA CYS A 49 26.27 -16.09 -0.48
C CYS A 49 25.04 -16.47 -1.32
N SER A 50 24.52 -15.58 -2.17
CA SER A 50 23.20 -15.78 -2.80
C SER A 50 23.02 -14.95 -4.07
N THR A 51 22.04 -15.35 -4.88
CA THR A 51 21.55 -14.61 -6.04
C THR A 51 20.05 -14.38 -5.87
N TYR A 52 19.60 -13.13 -6.00
CA TYR A 52 18.21 -12.74 -5.87
C TYR A 52 17.70 -12.15 -7.19
N PRO A 53 16.41 -12.34 -7.54
CA PRO A 53 15.83 -11.70 -8.70
C PRO A 53 15.48 -10.23 -8.40
N GLN A 54 15.72 -9.35 -9.37
CA GLN A 54 15.10 -8.03 -9.44
C GLN A 54 14.10 -8.03 -10.59
N ILE A 55 12.85 -7.74 -10.28
CA ILE A 55 11.75 -7.73 -11.24
C ILE A 55 11.17 -6.32 -11.27
N ASP A 56 11.36 -5.63 -12.39
CA ASP A 56 10.79 -4.30 -12.59
C ASP A 56 11.17 -3.27 -11.50
N ASP A 57 12.48 -3.12 -11.23
CA ASP A 57 13.09 -2.36 -10.12
C ASP A 57 12.68 -2.78 -8.71
N ILE A 58 12.04 -3.95 -8.54
CA ILE A 58 11.72 -4.50 -7.21
C ILE A 58 12.69 -5.65 -6.92
N PRO A 59 13.70 -5.44 -6.05
CA PRO A 59 14.49 -6.51 -5.47
C PRO A 59 13.59 -7.48 -4.71
N VAL A 60 13.75 -8.78 -4.96
CA VAL A 60 13.03 -9.84 -4.25
C VAL A 60 14.02 -10.58 -3.33
N LEU A 61 14.18 -10.04 -2.12
CA LEU A 61 15.09 -10.56 -1.09
C LEU A 61 14.38 -11.56 -0.17
N ARG A 62 13.75 -12.55 -0.80
CA ARG A 62 13.03 -13.64 -0.15
C ARG A 62 13.66 -14.96 -0.56
N ARG A 63 13.67 -15.94 0.34
CA ARG A 63 14.12 -17.31 0.07
C ARG A 63 12.92 -18.23 -0.14
N GLY A 64 13.11 -19.31 -0.88
CA GLY A 64 12.05 -20.30 -1.09
C GLY A 64 10.94 -19.73 -1.98
N ARG A 65 9.68 -19.85 -1.54
CA ARG A 65 8.49 -19.52 -2.34
C ARG A 65 8.05 -18.08 -2.12
N ILE A 66 7.79 -17.36 -3.20
CA ILE A 66 7.26 -16.00 -3.21
C ILE A 66 5.74 -16.06 -3.21
N ASP A 67 5.18 -16.59 -2.13
CA ASP A 67 3.74 -16.77 -1.98
C ASP A 67 3.04 -15.42 -1.76
N SER A 68 1.79 -15.32 -2.24
CA SER A 68 0.84 -14.31 -1.77
C SER A 68 0.28 -14.77 -0.44
N GLN A 69 0.40 -13.91 0.56
CA GLN A 69 0.04 -14.24 1.94
C GLN A 69 -1.08 -13.32 2.43
N ASP A 70 -1.93 -13.92 3.25
CA ASP A 70 -2.97 -13.25 4.01
C ASP A 70 -2.35 -12.16 4.91
N HIS A 71 -3.00 -11.00 4.94
CA HIS A 71 -2.48 -9.81 5.62
C HIS A 71 -2.48 -9.95 7.14
N LEU A 72 -3.37 -10.79 7.69
CA LEU A 72 -3.58 -10.94 9.14
C LEU A 72 -2.76 -12.09 9.73
N THR A 73 -2.80 -13.26 9.08
CA THR A 73 -2.23 -14.51 9.61
C THR A 73 -0.91 -14.90 8.97
N GLY A 74 -0.51 -14.25 7.87
CA GLY A 74 0.65 -14.64 7.08
C GLY A 74 0.49 -15.99 6.36
N ARG A 75 -0.69 -16.60 6.41
CA ARG A 75 -0.98 -17.86 5.73
C ARG A 75 -0.87 -17.67 4.21
N CYS A 76 -0.24 -18.63 3.53
CA CYS A 76 -0.25 -18.67 2.06
C CYS A 76 -1.68 -18.77 1.52
N GLU A 77 -2.14 -17.73 0.82
CA GLU A 77 -3.40 -17.72 0.08
C GLU A 77 -3.20 -18.32 -1.31
N VAL A 78 -2.16 -17.84 -2.00
CA VAL A 78 -1.79 -18.27 -3.34
C VAL A 78 -0.32 -18.63 -3.40
N ALA A 79 -0.13 -19.87 -3.81
CA ALA A 79 1.15 -20.46 -4.12
C ALA A 79 1.86 -19.71 -5.26
N GLY A 80 3.01 -19.09 -4.98
CA GLY A 80 3.84 -18.40 -5.97
C GLY A 80 5.03 -19.24 -6.46
N PRO A 81 5.83 -18.68 -7.40
CA PRO A 81 7.09 -19.27 -7.85
C PRO A 81 8.15 -19.23 -6.75
N THR A 82 9.17 -20.07 -6.86
CA THR A 82 10.36 -19.97 -6.03
C THR A 82 11.31 -18.87 -6.51
N ALA A 83 12.11 -18.33 -5.59
CA ALA A 83 13.19 -17.41 -5.93
C ALA A 83 14.14 -18.01 -6.98
N ASP A 84 14.47 -19.30 -6.85
CA ASP A 84 15.34 -20.01 -7.80
C ASP A 84 14.72 -20.13 -9.19
N GLU A 85 13.41 -20.40 -9.30
CA GLU A 85 12.69 -20.41 -10.58
C GLU A 85 12.73 -19.02 -11.26
N LEU A 86 12.57 -17.95 -10.48
CA LEU A 86 12.66 -16.58 -11.01
C LEU A 86 14.07 -16.25 -11.46
N VAL A 87 15.09 -16.63 -10.68
CA VAL A 87 16.50 -16.47 -11.06
C VAL A 87 16.80 -17.25 -12.34
N ALA A 88 16.31 -18.48 -12.47
CA ALA A 88 16.49 -19.29 -13.67
C ALA A 88 15.83 -18.66 -14.91
N LEU A 89 14.62 -18.10 -14.77
CA LEU A 89 13.94 -17.38 -15.85
C LEU A 89 14.73 -16.13 -16.29
N LEU A 90 15.25 -15.35 -15.35
CA LEU A 90 16.05 -14.16 -15.65
C LEU A 90 17.40 -14.51 -16.28
N ALA A 91 18.08 -15.55 -15.77
CA ALA A 91 19.33 -16.05 -16.34
C ALA A 91 19.16 -16.55 -17.79
N ALA A 92 17.97 -17.07 -18.12
CA ALA A 92 17.59 -17.47 -19.47
C ALA A 92 17.03 -16.31 -20.34
N ASP A 93 17.18 -15.05 -19.90
CA ASP A 93 16.65 -13.84 -20.55
C ASP A 93 15.13 -13.90 -20.81
N ARG A 94 14.36 -14.42 -19.84
CA ARG A 94 12.89 -14.47 -19.85
C ARG A 94 12.25 -13.60 -18.76
N PRO A 95 12.56 -12.29 -18.68
CA PRO A 95 12.10 -11.40 -17.62
C PRO A 95 10.57 -11.24 -17.57
N LEU A 96 9.89 -11.22 -18.73
CA LEU A 96 8.44 -11.11 -18.78
C LEU A 96 7.76 -12.34 -18.18
N ASP A 97 8.33 -13.53 -18.37
CA ASP A 97 7.77 -14.76 -17.81
C ASP A 97 7.95 -14.80 -16.28
N ALA A 98 9.06 -14.26 -15.76
CA ALA A 98 9.26 -14.11 -14.32
C ALA A 98 8.20 -13.17 -13.70
N LEU A 99 7.92 -12.03 -14.34
CA LEU A 99 6.84 -11.13 -13.89
C LEU A 99 5.47 -11.79 -13.97
N VAL A 100 5.14 -12.45 -15.08
CA VAL A 100 3.86 -13.14 -15.26
C VAL A 100 3.68 -14.26 -14.22
N ALA A 101 4.76 -14.93 -13.81
CA ALA A 101 4.69 -15.96 -12.77
C ALA A 101 4.28 -15.38 -11.41
N LEU A 102 4.69 -14.14 -11.09
CA LEU A 102 4.35 -13.44 -9.86
C LEU A 102 2.95 -12.79 -9.88
N LEU A 103 2.44 -12.44 -11.08
CA LEU A 103 1.15 -11.76 -11.23
C LEU A 103 -0.02 -12.69 -11.60
N ALA A 104 0.24 -13.94 -11.96
CA ALA A 104 -0.79 -14.87 -12.42
C ALA A 104 -1.46 -15.62 -11.25
N PHE A 105 -2.38 -14.95 -10.56
CA PHE A 105 -3.20 -15.55 -9.51
C PHE A 105 -4.24 -16.53 -10.10
N PRO A 106 -4.35 -17.76 -9.56
CA PRO A 106 -5.30 -18.74 -10.09
C PRO A 106 -6.73 -18.20 -9.94
N PRO A 107 -7.60 -18.38 -10.95
CA PRO A 107 -9.01 -18.04 -10.83
C PRO A 107 -9.69 -18.91 -9.76
N PRO A 108 -10.83 -18.46 -9.21
CA PRO A 108 -11.56 -19.24 -8.22
C PRO A 108 -11.96 -20.60 -8.78
N ALA A 109 -11.89 -21.64 -7.93
CA ALA A 109 -12.30 -22.97 -8.34
C ALA A 109 -13.81 -22.98 -8.66
N PRO A 110 -14.26 -23.66 -9.73
CA PRO A 110 -15.67 -23.73 -10.11
C PRO A 110 -16.58 -24.42 -9.08
N SER A 111 -16.04 -24.95 -7.98
CA SER A 111 -16.75 -25.65 -6.91
C SER A 111 -17.26 -24.77 -5.76
N SER A 112 -17.18 -23.44 -5.86
CA SER A 112 -17.63 -22.52 -4.79
C SER A 112 -19.09 -22.08 -4.89
N ARG A 113 -19.86 -22.56 -5.88
CA ARG A 113 -21.32 -22.34 -5.93
C ARG A 113 -22.06 -23.39 -5.10
N PRO A 114 -22.92 -23.00 -4.14
CA PRO A 114 -23.73 -23.95 -3.38
C PRO A 114 -24.57 -24.83 -4.32
N GLY A 115 -24.50 -26.15 -4.16
CA GLY A 115 -25.35 -27.11 -4.88
C GLY A 115 -24.79 -27.71 -6.16
N VAL A 116 -23.61 -27.30 -6.64
CA VAL A 116 -23.02 -27.83 -7.89
C VAL A 116 -21.72 -28.59 -7.60
N ARG A 117 -21.79 -29.92 -7.42
CA ARG A 117 -20.61 -30.80 -7.40
C ARG A 117 -20.24 -31.20 -8.84
N LEU A 118 -19.39 -30.41 -9.48
CA LEU A 118 -18.84 -30.78 -10.79
C LEU A 118 -17.60 -31.68 -10.63
N PRO A 119 -17.37 -32.67 -11.52
CA PRO A 119 -16.18 -33.52 -11.52
C PRO A 119 -14.88 -32.77 -11.90
N PHE A 120 -14.94 -31.45 -12.11
CA PHE A 120 -13.87 -30.61 -12.66
C PHE A 120 -12.75 -30.25 -11.68
N THR A 121 -12.82 -30.67 -10.41
CA THR A 121 -11.74 -30.44 -9.43
C THR A 121 -10.59 -31.45 -9.52
N ARG A 122 -10.75 -32.54 -10.28
CA ARG A 122 -9.71 -33.52 -10.58
C ARG A 122 -9.53 -33.64 -12.10
N GLY A 123 -8.42 -33.11 -12.62
CA GLY A 123 -8.11 -33.09 -14.06
C GLY A 123 -7.10 -32.00 -14.43
N PRO A 124 -6.78 -31.80 -15.72
CA PRO A 124 -5.83 -30.77 -16.19
C PRO A 124 -6.35 -29.33 -16.04
N TRP A 125 -7.61 -29.15 -15.61
CA TRP A 125 -8.30 -27.85 -15.56
C TRP A 125 -7.58 -26.76 -14.75
N PRO A 126 -7.00 -27.01 -13.55
CA PRO A 126 -6.25 -25.98 -12.84
C PRO A 126 -5.05 -25.46 -13.65
N ARG A 127 -4.37 -26.34 -14.39
CA ARG A 127 -3.25 -25.96 -15.26
C ARG A 127 -3.73 -25.14 -16.46
N VAL A 128 -4.85 -25.52 -17.07
CA VAL A 128 -5.46 -24.77 -18.18
C VAL A 128 -5.95 -23.40 -17.71
N ALA A 129 -6.61 -23.33 -16.55
CA ALA A 129 -7.10 -22.09 -15.97
C ALA A 129 -5.95 -21.13 -15.62
N LEU A 130 -4.87 -21.64 -15.03
CA LEU A 130 -3.66 -20.86 -14.78
C LEU A 130 -2.98 -20.41 -16.09
N ALA A 131 -2.94 -21.26 -17.12
CA ALA A 131 -2.41 -20.86 -18.43
C ALA A 131 -3.24 -19.74 -19.08
N ALA A 132 -4.58 -19.82 -18.99
CA ALA A 132 -5.48 -18.77 -19.43
C ALA A 132 -5.27 -17.47 -18.64
N ARG A 133 -5.10 -17.55 -17.31
CA ARG A 133 -4.74 -16.38 -16.49
C ARG A 133 -3.42 -15.76 -16.93
N ARG A 134 -2.39 -16.57 -17.18
CA ARG A 134 -1.08 -16.06 -17.66
C ARG A 134 -1.23 -15.34 -19.01
N ALA A 135 -2.11 -15.82 -19.89
CA ALA A 135 -2.41 -15.14 -21.15
C ALA A 135 -3.14 -13.80 -20.92
N GLU A 136 -4.11 -13.75 -20.00
CA GLU A 136 -4.78 -12.50 -19.60
C GLU A 136 -3.79 -11.49 -19.02
N VAL A 137 -2.94 -11.90 -18.08
CA VAL A 137 -1.91 -11.03 -17.47
C VAL A 137 -0.98 -10.49 -18.54
N ARG A 138 -0.53 -11.32 -19.50
CA ARG A 138 0.28 -10.82 -20.63
C ARG A 138 -0.46 -9.79 -21.48
N ALA A 139 -1.75 -10.00 -21.74
CA ALA A 139 -2.56 -9.02 -22.47
C ALA A 139 -2.69 -7.70 -21.68
N MET A 140 -2.90 -7.76 -20.36
CA MET A 140 -2.91 -6.60 -19.47
C MET A 140 -1.56 -5.86 -19.48
N LEU A 141 -0.44 -6.59 -19.38
CA LEU A 141 0.91 -6.03 -19.44
C LEU A 141 1.24 -5.38 -20.80
N SER A 142 0.58 -5.80 -21.89
CA SER A 142 0.76 -5.19 -23.22
C SER A 142 0.00 -3.86 -23.41
N ASP A 143 -0.91 -3.53 -22.49
CA ASP A 143 -1.76 -2.34 -22.53
C ASP A 143 -1.70 -1.59 -21.19
N LEU A 144 -0.51 -1.60 -20.56
CA LEU A 144 -0.32 -1.08 -19.22
C LEU A 144 -0.89 0.31 -19.07
N ASP A 145 -0.72 1.20 -20.06
CA ASP A 145 -1.09 2.62 -20.04
C ASP A 145 -2.59 2.90 -19.98
N ARG A 146 -3.43 1.91 -20.32
CA ARG A 146 -4.89 2.05 -20.26
C ARG A 146 -5.50 1.53 -18.97
N LEU A 147 -4.73 0.80 -18.18
CA LEU A 147 -5.19 0.19 -16.93
C LEU A 147 -5.06 1.16 -15.74
N THR A 148 -5.68 0.81 -14.64
CA THR A 148 -5.54 1.52 -13.35
C THR A 148 -5.07 0.55 -12.26
N ALA A 149 -4.72 1.08 -11.09
CA ALA A 149 -4.46 0.26 -9.91
C ALA A 149 -5.66 -0.63 -9.58
N GLN A 150 -6.88 -0.08 -9.70
CA GLN A 150 -8.14 -0.80 -9.50
C GLN A 150 -8.23 -2.07 -10.36
N ASP A 151 -7.83 -2.03 -11.64
CA ASP A 151 -7.94 -3.22 -12.51
C ASP A 151 -7.07 -4.39 -12.01
N TRP A 152 -5.91 -4.09 -11.45
CA TRP A 152 -5.01 -5.09 -10.85
C TRP A 152 -5.48 -5.55 -9.47
N MET A 153 -6.02 -4.65 -8.66
CA MET A 153 -6.65 -5.00 -7.39
C MET A 153 -7.85 -5.92 -7.60
N GLU A 154 -8.70 -5.64 -8.59
CA GLU A 154 -9.85 -6.49 -8.95
C GLU A 154 -9.41 -7.86 -9.48
N LEU A 155 -8.35 -7.90 -10.30
CA LEU A 155 -7.75 -9.17 -10.74
C LEU A 155 -7.41 -10.04 -9.54
N ALA A 156 -6.78 -9.47 -8.51
CA ALA A 156 -6.25 -10.19 -7.37
C ALA A 156 -7.30 -10.51 -6.29
N TYR A 157 -8.11 -9.55 -5.86
CA TYR A 157 -9.00 -9.70 -4.71
C TYR A 157 -10.43 -10.10 -5.08
N ALA A 158 -10.91 -9.72 -6.27
CA ALA A 158 -12.30 -10.02 -6.67
C ALA A 158 -12.41 -11.19 -7.67
N ARG A 159 -11.36 -11.44 -8.45
CA ARG A 159 -11.40 -12.37 -9.59
C ARG A 159 -10.48 -13.57 -9.45
N SER A 160 -9.78 -13.72 -8.33
CA SER A 160 -8.85 -14.84 -8.07
C SER A 160 -9.35 -15.75 -6.95
N SER A 161 -8.44 -16.53 -6.35
CA SER A 161 -8.76 -17.58 -5.38
C SER A 161 -9.79 -17.13 -4.33
N ASP A 162 -10.73 -18.00 -4.03
CA ASP A 162 -11.68 -17.92 -2.90
C ASP A 162 -11.03 -17.92 -1.50
N ARG A 163 -9.70 -18.05 -1.45
CA ARG A 163 -8.89 -17.98 -0.24
C ARG A 163 -8.46 -16.56 0.11
N ILE A 164 -8.55 -15.64 -0.86
CA ILE A 164 -8.25 -14.23 -0.70
C ILE A 164 -9.52 -13.55 -0.23
N ASP A 165 -9.43 -12.77 0.84
CA ASP A 165 -10.57 -12.01 1.34
C ASP A 165 -10.97 -10.91 0.35
N ALA A 166 -12.22 -10.93 -0.11
CA ALA A 166 -12.75 -9.96 -1.04
C ALA A 166 -12.90 -8.55 -0.41
N GLU A 167 -12.98 -8.44 0.91
CA GLU A 167 -13.04 -7.17 1.65
C GLU A 167 -11.72 -6.38 1.56
N LEU A 168 -10.63 -7.00 1.11
CA LEU A 168 -9.37 -6.31 0.84
C LEU A 168 -9.49 -5.33 -0.35
N LEU A 169 -10.35 -5.62 -1.33
CA LEU A 169 -10.57 -4.71 -2.46
C LEU A 169 -11.11 -3.34 -1.99
N PRO A 170 -12.26 -3.25 -1.30
CA PRO A 170 -12.75 -1.96 -0.81
C PRO A 170 -11.81 -1.34 0.22
N TYR A 171 -11.14 -2.13 1.06
CA TYR A 171 -10.11 -1.65 1.98
C TYR A 171 -9.00 -0.87 1.25
N PHE A 172 -8.39 -1.44 0.21
CA PHE A 172 -7.35 -0.72 -0.52
C PHE A 172 -7.93 0.39 -1.39
N LEU A 173 -8.98 0.10 -2.18
CA LEU A 173 -9.52 1.05 -3.16
C LEU A 173 -10.02 2.35 -2.51
N ALA A 174 -10.65 2.28 -1.33
CA ALA A 174 -11.13 3.46 -0.62
C ALA A 174 -10.17 4.00 0.46
N ARG A 175 -8.93 3.49 0.54
CA ARG A 175 -7.94 3.77 1.61
C ARG A 175 -7.76 5.26 1.91
N PHE A 176 -7.64 6.10 0.89
CA PHE A 176 -7.33 7.53 1.05
C PHE A 176 -8.36 8.32 1.86
N GLY A 177 -9.61 7.83 1.97
CA GLY A 177 -10.67 8.47 2.74
C GLY A 177 -10.99 7.78 4.07
N GLN A 178 -10.26 6.72 4.45
CA GLN A 178 -10.58 5.96 5.65
C GLN A 178 -10.12 6.67 6.92
N PRO A 179 -10.88 6.59 8.04
CA PRO A 179 -10.50 7.18 9.32
C PRO A 179 -9.08 6.81 9.75
N ARG A 180 -8.75 5.51 9.63
CA ARG A 180 -7.42 4.98 9.92
C ARG A 180 -6.31 5.63 9.10
N PHE A 181 -6.52 5.81 7.81
CA PHE A 181 -5.52 6.43 6.96
C PHE A 181 -5.39 7.93 7.24
N LEU A 182 -6.49 8.63 7.56
CA LEU A 182 -6.42 10.03 7.99
C LEU A 182 -5.57 10.17 9.27
N ALA A 183 -5.78 9.28 10.25
CA ALA A 183 -4.94 9.20 11.44
C ALA A 183 -3.46 8.91 11.11
N THR A 184 -3.18 7.96 10.21
CA THR A 184 -1.81 7.72 9.69
C THR A 184 -1.22 8.99 9.09
N THR A 185 -1.96 9.69 8.21
CA THR A 185 -1.46 10.91 7.55
C THR A 185 -1.20 12.04 8.53
N SER A 186 -1.95 12.11 9.64
CA SER A 186 -1.69 13.02 10.75
C SER A 186 -0.38 12.64 11.45
N LEU A 187 -0.24 11.39 11.89
CA LEU A 187 0.95 10.89 12.58
C LEU A 187 2.24 11.13 11.78
N LEU A 188 2.18 10.98 10.45
CA LEU A 188 3.31 11.20 9.55
C LEU A 188 3.88 12.63 9.55
N HIS A 189 3.19 13.62 10.15
CA HIS A 189 3.78 14.94 10.39
C HIS A 189 4.91 14.92 11.44
N ALA A 190 5.00 13.87 12.26
CA ALA A 190 6.09 13.67 13.20
C ALA A 190 7.36 13.08 12.57
N VAL A 191 7.35 12.75 11.26
CA VAL A 191 8.56 12.33 10.55
C VAL A 191 9.55 13.51 10.51
N PRO A 192 10.76 13.35 11.08
CA PRO A 192 11.73 14.45 11.15
C PRO A 192 12.30 14.79 9.78
N ASP A 193 12.76 16.03 9.62
CA ASP A 193 13.58 16.41 8.48
C ASP A 193 15.02 15.91 8.66
N ALA A 194 15.35 14.75 8.07
CA ALA A 194 16.69 14.18 8.09
C ALA A 194 17.46 14.36 6.77
N GLY A 195 17.14 15.42 6.01
CA GLY A 195 17.75 15.74 4.73
C GLY A 195 17.20 14.84 3.60
N SER A 196 18.11 14.27 2.79
CA SER A 196 17.74 13.45 1.63
C SER A 196 17.47 11.97 1.94
N ARG A 197 17.57 11.56 3.21
CA ARG A 197 17.32 10.17 3.60
C ARG A 197 15.85 9.80 3.36
N PRO A 198 15.57 8.62 2.81
CA PRO A 198 14.20 8.14 2.66
C PRO A 198 13.56 7.79 3.99
N VAL A 199 12.25 7.69 4.00
CA VAL A 199 11.47 7.03 5.05
C VAL A 199 11.31 5.55 4.65
N LEU A 200 11.46 4.64 5.61
CA LEU A 200 11.08 3.24 5.43
C LEU A 200 9.58 3.09 5.72
N ASP A 201 8.84 2.48 4.80
CA ASP A 201 7.43 2.09 5.00
C ASP A 201 7.36 0.56 5.02
N LEU A 202 7.32 -0.04 6.21
CA LEU A 202 7.28 -1.49 6.41
C LEU A 202 5.83 -2.01 6.41
N ALA A 203 5.60 -3.10 5.69
CA ALA A 203 4.28 -3.62 5.34
C ALA A 203 3.48 -2.58 4.54
N CYS A 204 4.13 -1.97 3.55
CA CYS A 204 3.59 -0.82 2.81
C CYS A 204 2.36 -1.14 1.95
N GLY A 205 2.07 -2.42 1.71
CA GLY A 205 1.05 -2.86 0.78
C GLY A 205 1.24 -2.24 -0.61
N PHE A 206 0.23 -1.50 -1.08
CA PHE A 206 0.27 -0.80 -2.38
C PHE A 206 1.02 0.55 -2.34
N GLY A 207 1.61 0.95 -1.20
CA GLY A 207 2.39 2.17 -1.09
C GLY A 207 1.54 3.45 -0.94
N HIS A 208 0.42 3.39 -0.22
CA HIS A 208 -0.42 4.56 0.05
C HIS A 208 0.30 5.63 0.89
N VAL A 209 1.07 5.21 1.90
CA VAL A 209 1.94 6.11 2.69
C VAL A 209 3.03 6.70 1.80
N ALA A 210 3.66 5.88 0.95
CA ALA A 210 4.64 6.33 -0.03
C ALA A 210 4.07 7.40 -0.99
N HIS A 211 2.84 7.21 -1.48
CA HIS A 211 2.15 8.22 -2.30
C HIS A 211 1.92 9.52 -1.53
N HIS A 212 1.37 9.42 -0.32
CA HIS A 212 1.07 10.58 0.52
C HIS A 212 2.33 11.41 0.78
N LEU A 213 3.38 10.78 1.30
CA LEU A 213 4.66 11.43 1.62
C LEU A 213 5.32 12.08 0.40
N ALA A 214 5.20 11.48 -0.79
CA ALA A 214 5.74 12.05 -2.02
C ALA A 214 4.99 13.29 -2.51
N HIS A 215 3.71 13.46 -2.14
CA HIS A 215 2.84 14.54 -2.62
C HIS A 215 2.52 15.61 -1.56
N ARG A 216 3.21 15.56 -0.40
CA ARG A 216 3.15 16.63 0.60
C ARG A 216 3.78 17.92 0.07
N PRO A 217 3.49 19.09 0.69
CA PRO A 217 4.24 20.33 0.43
C PRO A 217 5.74 20.18 0.68
N ASP A 218 6.13 19.28 1.60
CA ASP A 218 7.50 18.85 1.88
C ASP A 218 7.72 17.38 1.44
N PRO A 219 7.88 17.09 0.13
CA PRO A 219 7.96 15.72 -0.35
C PRO A 219 9.08 14.91 0.29
N ARG A 220 8.77 13.70 0.74
CA ARG A 220 9.75 12.75 1.30
C ARG A 220 9.96 11.57 0.35
N PRO A 221 11.22 11.18 0.07
CA PRO A 221 11.49 9.91 -0.58
C PRO A 221 11.12 8.76 0.36
N VAL A 222 10.60 7.67 -0.17
CA VAL A 222 10.13 6.50 0.57
C VAL A 222 10.66 5.22 -0.08
N VAL A 223 11.01 4.26 0.77
CA VAL A 223 11.23 2.86 0.38
C VAL A 223 10.16 2.01 1.07
N GLY A 224 9.23 1.48 0.28
CA GLY A 224 8.22 0.54 0.75
C GLY A 224 8.77 -0.89 0.79
N VAL A 225 8.49 -1.61 1.88
CA VAL A 225 8.84 -3.02 2.04
C VAL A 225 7.57 -3.81 2.30
N ASP A 226 7.36 -4.86 1.51
CA ASP A 226 6.26 -5.80 1.73
C ASP A 226 6.65 -7.21 1.27
N ARG A 227 5.94 -8.21 1.76
CA ARG A 227 6.08 -9.60 1.31
C ARG A 227 5.30 -9.87 0.02
N ASN A 228 4.21 -9.15 -0.22
CA ASN A 228 3.28 -9.40 -1.31
C ASN A 228 3.71 -8.66 -2.58
N PHE A 229 4.42 -9.36 -3.48
CA PHE A 229 5.01 -8.78 -4.69
C PHE A 229 4.01 -8.02 -5.57
N LEU A 230 2.78 -8.52 -5.76
CA LEU A 230 1.76 -7.83 -6.55
C LEU A 230 1.52 -6.41 -6.04
N GLN A 231 1.42 -6.24 -4.72
CA GLN A 231 1.08 -4.95 -4.13
C GLN A 231 2.21 -3.95 -4.38
N LEU A 232 3.46 -4.37 -4.20
CA LEU A 232 4.65 -3.59 -4.53
C LEU A 232 4.69 -3.21 -6.01
N TRP A 233 4.41 -4.17 -6.90
CA TRP A 233 4.44 -3.94 -8.34
C TRP A 233 3.36 -2.96 -8.79
N VAL A 234 2.13 -3.11 -8.30
CA VAL A 234 1.06 -2.12 -8.55
C VAL A 234 1.38 -0.78 -7.91
N GLY A 235 1.97 -0.78 -6.70
CA GLY A 235 2.43 0.42 -6.01
C GLY A 235 3.41 1.22 -6.86
N ARG A 236 4.46 0.54 -7.36
CA ARG A 236 5.45 1.10 -8.27
C ARG A 236 4.86 1.59 -9.59
N ARG A 237 3.82 0.95 -10.13
CA ARG A 237 3.29 1.29 -11.45
C ARG A 237 2.19 2.34 -11.44
N TYR A 238 1.40 2.39 -10.37
CA TYR A 238 0.13 3.12 -10.36
C TYR A 238 -0.08 4.01 -9.14
N VAL A 239 0.54 3.72 -7.99
CA VAL A 239 0.25 4.42 -6.73
C VAL A 239 1.34 5.43 -6.38
N ALA A 240 2.59 4.98 -6.30
CA ALA A 240 3.75 5.81 -5.96
C ALA A 240 4.93 5.53 -6.92
N PRO A 241 4.79 5.85 -8.22
CA PRO A 241 5.76 5.46 -9.26
C PRO A 241 7.12 6.15 -9.18
N THR A 242 7.25 7.15 -8.30
CA THR A 242 8.51 7.83 -8.02
C THR A 242 9.23 7.24 -6.81
N GLN A 243 8.62 6.31 -6.07
CA GLN A 243 9.17 5.75 -4.82
C GLN A 243 9.81 4.37 -5.03
N GLY A 244 10.63 3.93 -4.07
CA GLY A 244 11.34 2.65 -4.12
C GLY A 244 10.56 1.54 -3.43
N PHE A 245 10.72 0.30 -3.88
CA PHE A 245 10.03 -0.86 -3.30
C PHE A 245 10.95 -2.07 -3.19
N VAL A 246 10.85 -2.84 -2.12
CA VAL A 246 11.62 -4.06 -1.88
C VAL A 246 10.68 -5.18 -1.41
N CYS A 247 10.78 -6.34 -2.03
CA CYS A 247 10.03 -7.52 -1.62
C CYS A 247 10.84 -8.36 -0.63
N ALA A 248 10.42 -8.40 0.64
CA ALA A 248 11.10 -9.10 1.73
C ALA A 248 10.10 -9.63 2.78
N ASP A 249 10.43 -10.76 3.41
CA ASP A 249 9.61 -11.39 4.47
C ASP A 249 10.09 -11.07 5.89
N ARG A 250 11.41 -10.89 6.05
CA ARG A 250 12.07 -10.86 7.35
C ARG A 250 12.11 -9.46 7.92
N VAL A 251 11.15 -9.17 8.79
CA VAL A 251 11.15 -7.96 9.61
C VAL A 251 12.25 -7.96 10.68
N ASP A 252 12.79 -9.15 11.02
CA ASP A 252 13.86 -9.35 12.00
C ASP A 252 15.28 -9.28 11.40
N ALA A 253 15.38 -9.05 10.09
CA ALA A 253 16.65 -8.84 9.37
C ALA A 253 16.39 -8.00 8.12
N LEU A 254 16.06 -6.72 8.33
CA LEU A 254 15.76 -5.80 7.24
C LEU A 254 17.01 -5.61 6.36
N PRO A 255 16.88 -5.66 5.03
CA PRO A 255 18.02 -5.70 4.11
C PRO A 255 18.63 -4.31 3.89
N PHE A 256 18.93 -3.56 4.95
CA PHE A 256 19.43 -2.19 4.87
C PHE A 256 20.54 -1.93 5.89
N ASP A 257 21.35 -0.92 5.59
CA ASP A 257 22.31 -0.35 6.52
C ASP A 257 21.65 0.23 7.77
N ASP A 258 22.43 0.29 8.85
CA ASP A 258 22.10 1.10 10.02
C ASP A 258 21.94 2.57 9.58
N ASP A 259 20.99 3.30 10.20
CA ASP A 259 20.73 4.71 9.92
C ASP A 259 20.47 5.06 8.43
N ALA A 260 20.02 4.08 7.64
CA ALA A 260 19.71 4.25 6.22
C ALA A 260 18.51 5.19 5.98
N PHE A 261 17.59 5.27 6.95
CA PHE A 261 16.33 6.00 6.84
C PHE A 261 16.23 7.15 7.83
N ALA A 262 15.46 8.18 7.45
CA ALA A 262 15.10 9.29 8.31
C ALA A 262 14.21 8.84 9.49
N ALA A 263 13.31 7.90 9.21
CA ALA A 263 12.42 7.26 10.15
C ALA A 263 11.94 5.94 9.55
N SER A 264 11.50 5.04 10.41
CA SER A 264 10.79 3.83 10.05
C SER A 264 9.31 3.95 10.40
N VAL A 265 8.44 3.62 9.46
CA VAL A 265 6.98 3.64 9.61
C VAL A 265 6.45 2.23 9.42
N CYS A 266 5.48 1.82 10.24
CA CYS A 266 4.69 0.62 10.00
C CYS A 266 3.22 0.91 10.32
N SER A 267 2.38 0.85 9.30
CA SER A 267 0.96 1.23 9.36
C SER A 267 0.07 0.00 9.29
N ASP A 268 -0.85 -0.16 10.24
CA ASP A 268 -1.94 -1.16 10.21
C ASP A 268 -1.43 -2.63 10.12
N ALA A 269 -0.22 -2.90 10.65
CA ALA A 269 0.42 -4.21 10.49
C ALA A 269 1.23 -4.74 11.69
N PHE A 270 1.83 -3.86 12.51
CA PHE A 270 2.82 -4.28 13.52
C PHE A 270 2.27 -5.26 14.57
N HIS A 271 0.97 -5.16 14.91
CA HIS A 271 0.33 -6.08 15.85
C HIS A 271 0.18 -7.51 15.31
N TYR A 272 0.41 -7.78 14.02
CA TYR A 272 0.42 -9.12 13.45
C TYR A 272 1.79 -9.79 13.45
N PHE A 273 2.87 -9.09 13.83
CA PHE A 273 4.21 -9.66 13.72
C PHE A 273 4.49 -10.64 14.86
N ASP A 274 4.88 -11.88 14.56
CA ASP A 274 5.20 -12.87 15.61
C ASP A 274 6.37 -12.43 16.50
N ALA A 275 7.39 -11.81 15.90
CA ALA A 275 8.62 -11.37 16.56
C ALA A 275 8.66 -9.84 16.76
N GLN A 276 7.63 -9.26 17.39
CA GLN A 276 7.47 -7.79 17.54
C GLN A 276 8.71 -7.10 18.12
N GLN A 277 9.38 -7.72 19.11
CA GLN A 277 10.59 -7.15 19.69
C GLN A 277 11.72 -7.08 18.67
N GLY A 278 12.01 -8.17 17.95
CA GLY A 278 13.05 -8.18 16.92
C GLY A 278 12.73 -7.24 15.76
N SER A 279 11.45 -7.16 15.39
CA SER A 279 10.97 -6.25 14.35
C SER A 279 11.16 -4.78 14.74
N LEU A 280 10.86 -4.42 15.99
CA LEU A 280 11.09 -3.07 16.50
C LEU A 280 12.58 -2.75 16.61
N ASP A 281 13.40 -3.71 17.07
CA ASP A 281 14.84 -3.56 17.17
C ASP A 281 15.44 -3.27 15.76
N GLU A 282 14.96 -3.94 14.70
CA GLU A 282 15.34 -3.68 13.32
C GLU A 282 14.83 -2.34 12.77
N LEU A 283 13.57 -1.98 13.04
CA LEU A 283 13.01 -0.68 12.63
C LEU A 283 13.80 0.49 13.22
N ARG A 284 14.31 0.33 14.45
CA ARG A 284 15.20 1.30 15.11
C ARG A 284 16.57 1.30 14.46
N ARG A 285 17.20 0.13 14.29
CA ARG A 285 18.54 0.00 13.70
C ARG A 285 18.67 0.76 12.36
N VAL A 286 17.67 0.63 11.49
CA VAL A 286 17.72 1.23 10.15
C VAL A 286 17.32 2.72 10.13
N ALA A 287 16.79 3.27 11.23
CA ALA A 287 16.31 4.65 11.31
C ALA A 287 17.20 5.52 12.18
N VAL A 288 17.55 6.70 11.66
CA VAL A 288 18.28 7.70 12.42
C VAL A 288 17.57 8.04 13.73
N ALA A 289 18.37 8.11 14.81
CA ALA A 289 17.89 8.41 16.16
C ALA A 289 16.81 7.43 16.65
N ASP A 290 16.86 6.17 16.19
CA ASP A 290 15.89 5.13 16.51
C ASP A 290 14.43 5.54 16.25
N THR A 291 14.21 6.42 15.26
CA THR A 291 12.91 7.06 15.03
C THR A 291 11.94 6.09 14.36
N VAL A 292 10.93 5.63 15.12
CA VAL A 292 9.90 4.69 14.67
C VAL A 292 8.51 5.24 14.95
N LEU A 293 7.65 5.21 13.93
CA LEU A 293 6.23 5.55 14.00
C LEU A 293 5.42 4.28 13.69
N LEU A 294 4.64 3.82 14.66
CA LEU A 294 3.71 2.70 14.51
C LEU A 294 2.29 3.22 14.57
N ASP A 295 1.51 2.89 13.54
CA ASP A 295 0.12 3.31 13.39
C ASP A 295 -0.82 2.10 13.52
N ARG A 296 -1.97 2.35 14.17
CA ARG A 296 -3.08 1.40 14.34
C ARG A 296 -2.68 0.08 14.98
N LEU A 297 -2.06 0.18 16.14
CA LEU A 297 -1.78 -0.95 17.02
C LEU A 297 -3.06 -1.40 17.73
N GLY A 298 -3.46 -2.66 17.58
CA GLY A 298 -4.62 -3.21 18.26
C GLY A 298 -4.42 -3.33 19.78
N ASN A 299 -5.33 -2.75 20.57
CA ASN A 299 -5.37 -2.89 22.02
C ASN A 299 -6.07 -4.19 22.42
N ALA A 300 -5.32 -5.12 23.03
CA ALA A 300 -5.81 -6.44 23.44
C ALA A 300 -6.91 -6.40 24.53
N ARG A 301 -7.13 -5.25 25.19
CA ARG A 301 -8.18 -5.09 26.21
C ARG A 301 -9.57 -4.89 25.62
N LEU A 302 -9.66 -4.56 24.33
CA LEU A 302 -10.89 -4.11 23.69
C LEU A 302 -11.18 -4.91 22.43
N ALA A 303 -12.46 -5.15 22.19
CA ALA A 303 -12.97 -5.73 20.94
C ALA A 303 -13.16 -4.65 19.86
N PRO A 304 -13.18 -5.01 18.56
CA PRO A 304 -12.84 -6.32 18.01
C PRO A 304 -11.35 -6.65 18.18
N THR A 305 -10.98 -7.92 18.11
CA THR A 305 -9.57 -8.36 18.15
C THR A 305 -9.16 -8.79 16.75
N ASP A 306 -8.11 -8.18 16.21
CA ASP A 306 -7.54 -8.48 14.90
C ASP A 306 -6.63 -9.72 14.95
N GLY A 307 -5.97 -9.95 16.08
CA GLY A 307 -5.07 -11.09 16.24
C GLY A 307 -4.61 -11.35 17.67
N PRO A 308 -4.05 -12.54 17.93
CA PRO A 308 -3.61 -12.94 19.28
C PRO A 308 -2.34 -12.21 19.76
N LEU A 309 -1.70 -11.43 18.88
CA LEU A 309 -0.44 -10.73 19.11
C LEU A 309 -0.62 -9.25 19.45
N GLU A 310 -1.86 -8.78 19.52
CA GLU A 310 -2.19 -7.47 20.09
C GLU A 310 -1.69 -7.36 21.54
N ARG A 311 -1.40 -6.14 21.98
CA ARG A 311 -0.97 -5.84 23.34
C ARG A 311 -1.84 -4.74 23.94
N ASP A 312 -1.83 -4.65 25.26
CA ASP A 312 -2.34 -3.45 25.92
C ASP A 312 -1.35 -2.27 25.79
N PRO A 313 -1.76 -1.02 26.09
CA PRO A 313 -0.88 0.15 25.99
C PRO A 313 0.49 -0.04 26.66
N ALA A 314 0.50 -0.55 27.90
CA ALA A 314 1.72 -0.83 28.64
C ALA A 314 2.57 -1.95 28.01
N GLY A 315 1.94 -2.90 27.32
CA GLY A 315 2.61 -3.96 26.58
C GLY A 315 3.39 -3.48 25.38
N TYR A 316 2.86 -2.52 24.62
CA TYR A 316 3.62 -1.88 23.54
C TYR A 316 4.78 -1.04 24.09
N VAL A 317 4.56 -0.26 25.15
CA VAL A 317 5.63 0.54 25.80
C VAL A 317 6.78 -0.34 26.31
N ARG A 318 6.49 -1.55 26.82
CA ARG A 318 7.53 -2.49 27.27
C ARG A 318 8.48 -2.91 26.15
N LEU A 319 8.04 -2.96 24.90
CA LEU A 319 8.91 -3.27 23.75
C LEU A 319 10.01 -2.21 23.56
N LEU A 320 9.77 -1.00 24.04
CA LEU A 320 10.64 0.15 23.81
C LEU A 320 11.92 0.13 24.66
N ARG A 321 12.00 -0.72 25.70
CA ARG A 321 13.16 -0.86 26.60
C ARG A 321 13.67 0.46 27.20
N GLY A 322 12.75 1.37 27.54
CA GLY A 322 13.07 2.64 28.19
C GLY A 322 13.41 3.79 27.23
N ALA A 323 13.39 3.57 25.92
CA ALA A 323 13.52 4.66 24.95
C ALA A 323 12.39 5.70 25.10
N PRO A 324 12.62 6.98 24.81
CA PRO A 324 11.56 7.99 24.83
C PRO A 324 10.43 7.67 23.85
N TRP A 325 9.19 8.02 24.23
CA TRP A 325 8.01 7.66 23.45
C TRP A 325 6.81 8.59 23.67
N ARG A 326 5.85 8.53 22.74
CA ARG A 326 4.50 9.11 22.84
C ARG A 326 3.47 8.11 22.33
N LEU A 327 2.35 8.00 23.06
CA LEU A 327 1.22 7.16 22.71
C LEU A 327 -0.03 8.02 22.56
N THR A 328 -0.81 7.76 21.51
CA THR A 328 -2.12 8.37 21.22
C THR A 328 -3.06 7.32 20.62
N CYS A 329 -4.27 7.71 20.23
CA CYS A 329 -5.26 6.83 19.64
C CYS A 329 -5.93 7.43 18.41
N GLU A 330 -6.53 6.54 17.60
CA GLU A 330 -7.15 6.89 16.31
C GLU A 330 -8.17 8.00 16.44
N ASP A 331 -9.02 7.93 17.47
CA ASP A 331 -10.09 8.89 17.69
C ASP A 331 -9.55 10.31 17.98
N GLU A 332 -8.50 10.42 18.79
CA GLU A 332 -7.82 11.70 19.08
C GLU A 332 -7.19 12.28 17.81
N LEU A 333 -6.39 11.50 17.09
CA LEU A 333 -5.74 11.97 15.87
C LEU A 333 -6.74 12.33 14.77
N LEU A 334 -7.84 11.59 14.65
CA LEU A 334 -8.89 11.91 13.71
C LEU A 334 -9.61 13.21 14.10
N ALA A 335 -9.88 13.43 15.38
CA ALA A 335 -10.50 14.67 15.86
C ALA A 335 -9.60 15.89 15.55
N ASP A 336 -8.31 15.80 15.88
CA ASP A 336 -7.33 16.84 15.58
C ASP A 336 -7.21 17.08 14.06
N TYR A 337 -7.16 15.99 13.29
CA TYR A 337 -7.10 16.06 11.83
C TYR A 337 -8.28 16.83 11.23
N LEU A 338 -9.50 16.52 11.68
CA LEU A 338 -10.73 17.17 11.23
C LEU A 338 -10.83 18.61 11.71
N ALA A 339 -10.22 18.95 12.85
CA ALA A 339 -10.04 20.32 13.31
C ALA A 339 -8.95 21.08 12.54
N GLY A 340 -8.18 20.39 11.68
CA GLY A 340 -7.15 20.96 10.82
C GLY A 340 -5.76 21.03 11.46
N TYR A 341 -5.50 20.24 12.49
CA TYR A 341 -4.23 20.21 13.23
C TYR A 341 -3.52 18.85 13.09
N GLY A 342 -2.19 18.89 13.17
CA GLY A 342 -1.37 17.71 13.29
C GLY A 342 -1.44 17.06 14.68
N PRO A 343 -0.67 15.98 14.89
CA PRO A 343 -0.70 15.24 16.15
C PRO A 343 -0.13 16.07 17.31
N GLN A 344 -0.74 15.94 18.49
CA GLN A 344 -0.31 16.59 19.72
C GLN A 344 0.60 15.63 20.52
N LEU A 345 1.92 15.76 20.35
CA LEU A 345 2.91 14.84 20.90
C LEU A 345 3.84 15.49 21.95
N ALA A 346 3.68 16.77 22.30
CA ALA A 346 4.59 17.43 23.25
C ALA A 346 4.54 16.79 24.64
N SER A 347 3.33 16.51 25.12
CA SER A 347 3.10 16.05 26.49
C SER A 347 3.20 14.53 26.62
N PRO A 348 4.09 13.98 27.48
CA PRO A 348 4.07 12.56 27.80
C PRO A 348 2.80 12.22 28.60
N ARG A 349 2.27 11.01 28.40
CA ARG A 349 1.09 10.50 29.10
C ARG A 349 1.38 9.13 29.69
N HIS A 350 0.66 8.76 30.74
CA HIS A 350 0.73 7.41 31.28
C HIS A 350 -0.03 6.45 30.35
N PRO A 351 0.49 5.26 30.02
CA PRO A 351 -0.15 4.38 29.03
C PRO A 351 -1.57 3.95 29.43
N ALA A 352 -1.87 3.89 30.74
CA ALA A 352 -3.21 3.54 31.23
C ALA A 352 -4.30 4.55 30.85
N GLU A 353 -3.94 5.79 30.49
CA GLU A 353 -4.90 6.78 29.97
C GLU A 353 -5.55 6.31 28.65
N LEU A 354 -4.88 5.41 27.92
CA LEU A 354 -5.33 4.87 26.64
C LEU A 354 -5.89 3.44 26.75
N ASP A 355 -6.15 2.94 27.96
CA ASP A 355 -6.74 1.61 28.17
C ASP A 355 -8.12 1.47 27.53
N GLY A 356 -8.86 2.59 27.40
CA GLY A 356 -10.17 2.68 26.76
C GLY A 356 -10.14 2.91 25.24
N ALA A 357 -8.96 3.04 24.62
CA ALA A 357 -8.83 3.26 23.19
C ALA A 357 -8.45 1.97 22.44
N LYS A 358 -9.23 1.60 21.42
CA LYS A 358 -8.99 0.34 20.67
C LYS A 358 -7.76 0.41 19.78
N TRP A 359 -7.61 1.50 19.03
CA TRP A 359 -6.52 1.69 18.06
C TRP A 359 -5.52 2.68 18.60
N LEU A 360 -4.31 2.23 18.86
CA LEU A 360 -3.23 3.00 19.45
C LEU A 360 -2.20 3.38 18.39
N MET A 361 -1.51 4.50 18.60
CA MET A 361 -0.39 4.93 17.76
C MET A 361 0.78 5.30 18.63
N LEU A 362 1.97 4.87 18.23
CA LEU A 362 3.19 4.93 19.02
C LEU A 362 4.28 5.62 18.22
N VAL A 363 4.90 6.63 18.82
CA VAL A 363 6.11 7.27 18.30
C VAL A 363 7.24 7.05 19.31
N THR A 364 8.40 6.62 18.85
CA THR A 364 9.62 6.50 19.66
C THR A 364 10.80 7.06 18.89
N SER A 365 11.71 7.75 19.58
CA SER A 365 12.92 8.34 19.01
C SER A 365 13.84 8.75 20.15
N THR A 366 15.15 8.77 19.93
CA THR A 366 16.12 9.44 20.81
C THR A 366 16.23 10.94 20.53
N ASP A 367 15.67 11.42 19.42
CA ASP A 367 15.57 12.84 19.11
C ASP A 367 14.29 13.42 19.72
N GLU A 368 14.43 14.12 20.85
CA GLU A 368 13.28 14.67 21.58
C GLU A 368 12.49 15.72 20.78
N ARG A 369 13.06 16.29 19.71
CA ARG A 369 12.36 17.25 18.83
C ARG A 369 11.18 16.64 18.09
N VAL A 370 11.17 15.30 17.94
CA VAL A 370 10.04 14.56 17.36
C VAL A 370 8.79 14.64 18.25
N PHE A 371 8.96 14.85 19.57
CA PHE A 371 7.85 14.96 20.52
C PHE A 371 7.40 16.41 20.66
N ALA A 372 6.76 16.92 19.62
CA ALA A 372 6.22 18.27 19.58
C ALA A 372 4.73 18.25 19.18
N ASP A 373 4.02 19.31 19.54
CA ASP A 373 2.68 19.54 19.01
C ASP A 373 2.78 20.07 17.58
N HIS A 374 2.15 19.37 16.65
CA HIS A 374 2.16 19.76 15.25
C HIS A 374 0.97 20.67 14.95
N GLY A 375 1.28 21.86 14.45
CA GLY A 375 0.30 22.92 14.23
C GLY A 375 -0.66 22.67 13.07
N ALA A 376 -1.34 23.75 12.65
CA ALA A 376 -2.35 23.69 11.61
C ALA A 376 -1.78 23.24 10.25
N PHE A 377 -2.55 22.43 9.52
CA PHE A 377 -2.21 22.06 8.16
C PHE A 377 -2.36 23.25 7.21
N THR A 378 -1.35 23.50 6.38
CA THR A 378 -1.43 24.51 5.32
C THR A 378 -2.42 24.13 4.23
N THR A 379 -2.60 22.83 4.00
CA THR A 379 -3.54 22.22 3.06
C THR A 379 -4.05 20.92 3.65
N PRO A 380 -5.33 20.55 3.45
CA PRO A 380 -5.85 19.27 3.94
C PRO A 380 -4.97 18.11 3.46
N PRO A 381 -4.42 17.25 4.34
CA PRO A 381 -3.48 16.22 3.92
C PRO A 381 -4.07 15.23 2.90
N HIS A 382 -5.38 14.96 2.96
CA HIS A 382 -6.07 14.12 1.98
C HIS A 382 -6.21 14.76 0.59
N ALA A 383 -5.78 16.01 0.39
CA ALA A 383 -5.71 16.63 -0.93
C ALA A 383 -4.39 16.31 -1.68
N ALA A 384 -3.46 15.56 -1.07
CA ALA A 384 -2.19 15.17 -1.68
C ALA A 384 -2.42 14.27 -2.89
N GLY A 385 -1.99 14.73 -4.08
CA GLY A 385 -2.17 14.02 -5.35
C GLY A 385 -3.17 14.72 -6.28
N ARG A 386 -3.72 13.97 -7.24
CA ARG A 386 -4.69 14.48 -8.22
C ARG A 386 -6.10 14.46 -7.61
N PRO A 387 -6.85 15.58 -7.63
CA PRO A 387 -8.23 15.60 -7.19
C PRO A 387 -9.08 14.60 -7.97
N THR A 388 -9.64 13.62 -7.26
CA THR A 388 -10.36 12.47 -7.81
C THR A 388 -11.60 12.21 -6.98
N LEU A 389 -12.69 11.78 -7.62
CA LEU A 389 -13.92 11.40 -6.91
C LEU A 389 -13.61 10.25 -5.95
N ASN A 390 -13.99 10.42 -4.68
CA ASN A 390 -13.80 9.40 -3.65
C ASN A 390 -14.60 8.11 -4.02
N PRO A 391 -13.96 6.92 -4.06
CA PRO A 391 -14.59 5.67 -4.51
C PRO A 391 -15.83 5.22 -3.75
N VAL A 392 -16.11 5.80 -2.58
CA VAL A 392 -17.35 5.58 -1.83
C VAL A 392 -18.55 6.36 -2.39
N PHE A 393 -18.38 7.22 -3.40
CA PHE A 393 -19.50 7.92 -4.05
C PHE A 393 -19.98 7.18 -5.29
N ALA A 394 -21.28 6.89 -5.32
CA ALA A 394 -21.98 6.47 -6.52
C ALA A 394 -22.41 7.69 -7.34
N LEU A 395 -22.06 7.69 -8.64
CA LEU A 395 -22.43 8.75 -9.59
C LEU A 395 -23.67 8.33 -10.40
N THR A 396 -24.71 9.17 -10.38
CA THR A 396 -25.88 9.06 -11.27
C THR A 396 -25.94 10.31 -12.14
N ARG A 397 -25.94 10.16 -13.46
CA ARG A 397 -26.00 11.29 -14.41
C ARG A 397 -27.43 11.62 -14.80
N HIS A 398 -27.69 12.90 -15.01
CA HIS A 398 -28.93 13.49 -15.50
C HIS A 398 -28.62 14.47 -16.65
N ASP A 399 -29.64 14.95 -17.35
CA ASP A 399 -29.46 15.86 -18.49
C ASP A 399 -28.88 17.22 -18.06
N ASP A 400 -29.15 17.66 -16.83
CA ASP A 400 -28.73 18.93 -16.24
C ASP A 400 -27.51 18.81 -15.31
N GLY A 401 -27.00 17.61 -15.07
CA GLY A 401 -25.86 17.39 -14.17
C GLY A 401 -25.70 15.97 -13.65
N ALA A 402 -25.29 15.84 -12.40
CA ALA A 402 -25.15 14.55 -11.75
C ALA A 402 -25.38 14.61 -10.24
N GLU A 403 -25.85 13.50 -9.70
CA GLU A 403 -26.00 13.22 -8.28
C GLU A 403 -24.87 12.30 -7.81
N LEU A 404 -24.19 12.71 -6.74
CA LEU A 404 -23.17 11.95 -6.04
C LEU A 404 -23.77 11.50 -4.72
N ALA A 405 -23.81 10.19 -4.46
CA ALA A 405 -24.37 9.65 -3.22
C ALA A 405 -23.33 8.82 -2.48
N PHE A 406 -23.08 9.12 -1.21
CA PHE A 406 -22.19 8.35 -0.36
C PHE A 406 -22.76 6.96 -0.09
N ARG A 407 -21.97 5.92 -0.37
CA ARG A 407 -22.33 4.52 -0.16
C ARG A 407 -21.10 3.73 0.28
N PHE A 408 -21.21 3.08 1.43
CA PHE A 408 -20.20 2.10 1.81
C PHE A 408 -20.17 0.94 0.81
N PRO A 409 -18.98 0.45 0.40
CA PRO A 409 -18.86 -0.67 -0.54
C PRO A 409 -19.46 -1.99 -0.05
N SER A 410 -19.43 -2.23 1.27
CA SER A 410 -19.94 -3.44 1.92
C SER A 410 -20.41 -3.14 3.34
N THR A 411 -21.14 -4.08 3.95
CA THR A 411 -21.55 -4.00 5.36
C THR A 411 -20.35 -4.08 6.30
N TRP A 412 -19.37 -4.93 5.99
CA TRP A 412 -18.16 -5.07 6.79
C TRP A 412 -17.32 -3.79 6.76
N TYR A 413 -17.11 -3.22 5.57
CA TYR A 413 -16.44 -1.93 5.42
C TYR A 413 -17.16 -0.83 6.21
N ALA A 414 -18.50 -0.81 6.18
CA ALA A 414 -19.30 0.15 6.93
C ALA A 414 -19.12 0.03 8.45
N PHE A 415 -18.97 -1.20 8.96
CA PHE A 415 -18.68 -1.46 10.37
C PHE A 415 -17.31 -0.90 10.77
N GLU A 416 -16.27 -1.21 10.00
CA GLU A 416 -14.90 -0.79 10.30
C GLU A 416 -14.66 0.71 10.10
N ASN A 417 -15.43 1.36 9.22
CA ASN A 417 -15.21 2.76 8.80
C ASN A 417 -16.42 3.66 9.08
N ALA A 418 -17.24 3.31 10.09
CA ALA A 418 -18.46 4.04 10.43
C ALA A 418 -18.24 5.55 10.66
N ALA A 419 -17.07 5.92 11.18
CA ALA A 419 -16.68 7.31 11.42
C ALA A 419 -16.68 8.17 10.14
N MET A 420 -16.58 7.59 8.93
CA MET A 420 -16.71 8.35 7.68
C MET A 420 -18.03 9.14 7.60
N ARG A 421 -19.09 8.67 8.26
CA ARG A 421 -20.40 9.36 8.29
C ARG A 421 -20.36 10.73 8.98
N SER A 422 -19.37 11.01 9.83
CA SER A 422 -19.29 12.29 10.56
C SER A 422 -18.62 13.40 9.75
N TYR A 423 -17.83 13.06 8.72
CA TYR A 423 -17.04 14.04 7.95
C TYR A 423 -17.22 13.94 6.43
N THR A 424 -17.78 12.85 5.90
CA THR A 424 -18.03 12.70 4.46
C THR A 424 -19.44 13.18 4.13
N SER A 425 -19.59 13.99 3.08
CA SER A 425 -20.91 14.42 2.61
C SER A 425 -21.82 13.22 2.34
N ALA A 426 -23.08 13.28 2.78
CA ALA A 426 -24.06 12.24 2.47
C ALA A 426 -24.39 12.19 0.96
N GLY A 427 -24.22 13.31 0.27
CA GLY A 427 -24.39 13.42 -1.17
C GLY A 427 -24.31 14.87 -1.67
N GLU A 428 -24.01 15.02 -2.96
CA GLU A 428 -23.87 16.31 -3.64
C GLU A 428 -24.57 16.30 -4.98
N ARG A 429 -25.06 17.47 -5.40
CA ARG A 429 -25.45 17.72 -6.78
C ARG A 429 -24.42 18.61 -7.45
N VAL A 430 -24.05 18.26 -8.66
CA VAL A 430 -23.11 19.02 -9.49
C VAL A 430 -23.72 19.23 -10.88
N ASP A 431 -23.51 20.41 -11.46
CA ASP A 431 -23.87 20.66 -12.85
C ASP A 431 -23.02 19.82 -13.83
N ALA A 432 -23.43 19.79 -15.10
CA ALA A 432 -22.80 18.97 -16.13
C ALA A 432 -21.31 19.33 -16.35
N ASP A 433 -20.97 20.62 -16.32
CA ASP A 433 -19.61 21.11 -16.54
C ASP A 433 -18.67 20.72 -15.39
N THR A 434 -19.15 20.87 -14.15
CA THR A 434 -18.46 20.43 -12.94
C THR A 434 -18.28 18.92 -12.98
N CYS A 435 -19.33 18.15 -13.27
CA CYS A 435 -19.25 16.70 -13.38
C CYS A 435 -18.19 16.27 -14.40
N ALA A 436 -18.21 16.85 -15.61
CA ALA A 436 -17.23 16.56 -16.65
C ALA A 436 -15.80 16.94 -16.22
N ALA A 437 -15.61 18.05 -15.51
CA ALA A 437 -14.32 18.45 -14.97
C ALA A 437 -13.81 17.49 -13.89
N LEU A 438 -14.66 17.10 -12.92
CA LEU A 438 -14.32 16.16 -11.86
C LEU A 438 -13.90 14.80 -12.42
N LEU A 439 -14.63 14.29 -13.41
CA LEU A 439 -14.30 13.02 -14.07
C LEU A 439 -13.01 13.07 -14.91
N ALA A 440 -12.67 14.26 -15.40
CA ALA A 440 -11.39 14.53 -16.03
C ALA A 440 -10.29 14.86 -15.02
N GLY A 441 -10.56 14.81 -13.70
CA GLY A 441 -9.63 15.19 -12.63
C GLY A 441 -9.10 16.62 -12.76
N ARG A 442 -9.93 17.54 -13.27
CA ARG A 442 -9.62 18.97 -13.44
C ARG A 442 -10.26 19.77 -12.29
N PRO A 443 -9.52 20.69 -11.66
CA PRO A 443 -10.09 21.58 -10.65
C PRO A 443 -11.22 22.46 -11.19
N THR A 444 -12.16 22.80 -10.31
CA THR A 444 -13.30 23.70 -10.54
C THR A 444 -13.40 24.71 -9.39
N ALA A 445 -14.31 25.67 -9.49
CA ALA A 445 -14.59 26.61 -8.39
C ALA A 445 -15.05 25.90 -7.11
N ARG A 446 -15.61 24.69 -7.21
CA ARG A 446 -16.08 23.87 -6.08
C ARG A 446 -15.02 22.90 -5.53
N THR A 447 -13.84 22.79 -6.13
CA THR A 447 -12.84 21.78 -5.69
C THR A 447 -12.49 21.88 -4.21
N ALA A 448 -12.28 23.09 -3.67
CA ALA A 448 -11.96 23.27 -2.26
C ALA A 448 -13.11 22.87 -1.33
N GLU A 449 -14.35 23.15 -1.72
CA GLU A 449 -15.55 22.74 -1.00
C GLU A 449 -15.68 21.20 -0.98
N LEU A 450 -15.55 20.57 -2.14
CA LEU A 450 -15.69 19.12 -2.30
C LEU A 450 -14.56 18.31 -1.66
N LEU A 451 -13.36 18.89 -1.53
CA LEU A 451 -12.28 18.32 -0.72
C LEU A 451 -12.64 18.36 0.77
N ARG A 452 -13.10 19.51 1.28
CA ARG A 452 -13.52 19.64 2.70
C ARG A 452 -14.63 18.69 3.11
N SER A 453 -15.49 18.29 2.17
CA SER A 453 -16.58 17.34 2.41
C SER A 453 -16.25 15.89 1.98
N PHE A 454 -14.97 15.60 1.69
CA PHE A 454 -14.46 14.27 1.31
C PHE A 454 -15.13 13.64 0.09
N VAL A 455 -15.79 14.45 -0.74
CA VAL A 455 -16.32 14.04 -2.05
C VAL A 455 -15.17 13.85 -3.03
N LEU A 456 -14.16 14.73 -2.94
CA LEU A 456 -12.89 14.58 -3.63
C LEU A 456 -11.80 14.18 -2.65
N LEU A 457 -10.83 13.42 -3.15
CA LEU A 457 -9.57 13.10 -2.48
C LEU A 457 -8.42 13.32 -3.47
N GLY A 458 -7.25 13.66 -2.96
CA GLY A 458 -6.01 13.54 -3.68
C GLY A 458 -5.65 12.07 -3.83
N MET A 459 -5.44 11.63 -5.07
CA MET A 459 -5.14 10.24 -5.39
C MET A 459 -4.09 10.13 -6.50
N PRO A 460 -3.46 8.97 -6.68
CA PRO A 460 -2.62 8.71 -7.84
C PRO A 460 -3.39 8.88 -9.16
N GLU A 461 -2.71 9.37 -10.20
CA GLU A 461 -3.37 9.74 -11.46
C GLU A 461 -4.17 8.62 -12.13
N ARG A 462 -3.76 7.37 -11.92
CA ARG A 462 -4.31 6.16 -12.53
C ARG A 462 -4.72 5.15 -11.46
N TYR A 463 -5.28 5.64 -10.37
CA TYR A 463 -5.69 4.83 -9.24
C TYR A 463 -7.00 4.08 -9.49
N CYS A 464 -8.08 4.83 -9.79
CA CYS A 464 -9.41 4.29 -10.04
C CYS A 464 -9.83 4.49 -11.50
N ARG A 465 -10.73 3.63 -11.99
CA ARG A 465 -11.43 3.87 -13.26
C ARG A 465 -12.36 5.08 -13.11
N PRO A 466 -12.60 5.85 -14.19
CA PRO A 466 -13.68 6.82 -14.20
C PRO A 466 -15.02 6.12 -13.87
N PRO A 467 -15.87 6.71 -13.02
CA PRO A 467 -17.22 6.21 -12.75
C PRO A 467 -17.98 5.86 -14.04
N GLY A 468 -18.48 4.61 -14.14
CA GLY A 468 -19.17 4.09 -15.32
C GLY A 468 -18.25 3.52 -16.43
N GLY A 469 -16.93 3.58 -16.28
CA GLY A 469 -15.98 2.93 -17.18
C GLY A 469 -16.02 1.40 -17.01
N SER A 470 -16.22 0.66 -18.11
CA SER A 470 -16.11 -0.79 -18.09
C SER A 470 -14.66 -1.22 -17.85
N GLY A 471 -14.48 -2.26 -17.02
CA GLY A 471 -13.16 -2.88 -16.81
C GLY A 471 -12.65 -3.57 -18.08
N PRO A 472 -11.36 -3.95 -18.13
CA PRO A 472 -10.80 -4.67 -19.25
C PRO A 472 -11.58 -5.97 -19.50
N SER A 473 -12.20 -6.09 -20.69
CA SER A 473 -12.84 -7.34 -21.12
C SER A 473 -11.77 -8.40 -21.39
N VAL A 474 -11.87 -9.56 -20.72
CA VAL A 474 -11.01 -10.74 -20.95
C VAL A 474 -11.02 -11.15 -22.43
N VAL A 475 -12.19 -11.08 -23.08
CA VAL A 475 -12.38 -11.41 -24.50
C VAL A 475 -11.70 -10.35 -25.39
N GLY A 476 -11.81 -9.07 -25.03
CA GLY A 476 -11.15 -7.97 -25.76
C GLY A 476 -9.62 -7.95 -25.60
N GLY A 477 -9.09 -8.43 -24.48
CA GLY A 477 -7.65 -8.57 -24.25
C GLY A 477 -7.03 -9.71 -25.08
N LEU A 478 -7.69 -10.88 -25.10
CA LEU A 478 -7.23 -12.04 -25.86
C LEU A 478 -7.27 -11.80 -27.38
N ALA A 479 -8.31 -11.14 -27.90
CA ALA A 479 -8.40 -10.80 -29.32
C ALA A 479 -7.29 -9.84 -29.78
N ARG A 480 -6.89 -8.88 -28.93
CA ARG A 480 -5.84 -7.90 -29.24
C ARG A 480 -4.42 -8.48 -29.13
N GLY A 481 -4.18 -9.41 -28.21
CA GLY A 481 -2.91 -10.11 -28.09
C GLY A 481 -2.62 -11.05 -29.27
N LEU A 482 -3.66 -11.54 -29.95
CA LEU A 482 -3.55 -12.33 -31.19
C LEU A 482 -3.31 -11.46 -32.44
N LEU A 483 -3.79 -10.20 -32.43
CA LEU A 483 -3.64 -9.26 -33.55
C LEU A 483 -2.30 -8.49 -33.56
N ARG A 484 -1.51 -8.59 -32.49
CA ARG A 484 -0.19 -7.93 -32.35
C ARG A 484 0.99 -8.91 -32.41
N ARG A 485 0.77 -10.15 -32.83
CA ARG A 485 1.83 -11.14 -33.10
C ARG A 485 2.18 -11.19 -34.57
#